data_AF-A0A938KMF1-F1
#
_entry.id   AF-A0A938KMF1-F1
#
_cell.length_a   1.000
_cell.length_b   1.000
_cell.length_c   1.000
_cell.angle_alpha   90.00
_cell.angle_beta   90.00
_cell.angle_gamma   90.00
#
_symmetry.space_group_name_H-M   'P 1'
#
loop_
_entity.id
_entity.type
_entity.pdbx_description
1 polymer ?
#
loop_
_entity_poly.entity_id
_entity_poly.type
_entity_poly.pdbx_seq_one_letter_code
_entity_poly.pdbx_strand_id
1 'polypeptide(L)'
;EGGDDFDKEIKRNIRACSLFLPVISANTQARHEGYFRLEWALAAERAKLIAETIPFILPIAIDPVGEADALVPERFLQVQWTRLPAGETTAEFTERMVRLIRDFRKRERGLL
;
A
#
# COMPACT_ATOMS: atom_id res chain seq x y z
N GLU A 1 28.27 1.90 0.16
CA GLU A 1 27.55 2.78 -0.77
C GLU A 1 26.23 2.22 -1.31
N GLY A 2 25.94 0.91 -1.25
CA GLY A 2 24.65 0.38 -1.76
C GLY A 2 23.39 0.70 -0.94
N GLY A 3 23.51 1.08 0.35
CA GLY A 3 22.36 1.37 1.22
C GLY A 3 21.67 2.71 0.89
N ASP A 4 22.44 3.77 0.69
CA ASP A 4 21.90 5.11 0.40
C ASP A 4 21.17 5.18 -0.94
N ASP A 5 21.64 4.41 -1.93
CA ASP A 5 21.01 4.36 -3.25
C ASP A 5 19.72 3.54 -3.23
N PHE A 6 19.69 2.45 -2.47
CA PHE A 6 18.49 1.66 -2.23
C PHE A 6 17.40 2.48 -1.53
N ASP A 7 17.77 3.24 -0.49
CA ASP A 7 16.86 4.12 0.24
C ASP A 7 16.23 5.20 -0.66
N LYS A 8 17.06 5.83 -1.51
CA LYS A 8 16.60 6.84 -2.48
C LYS A 8 15.65 6.24 -3.51
N GLU A 9 15.96 5.05 -3.99
CA GLU A 9 15.13 4.33 -4.96
C GLU A 9 13.75 4.04 -4.39
N ILE A 10 13.66 3.50 -3.17
CA ILE A 10 12.37 3.20 -2.56
C ILE A 10 11.55 4.47 -2.34
N LYS A 11 12.17 5.54 -1.79
CA LYS A 11 11.48 6.83 -1.61
C LYS A 11 10.97 7.39 -2.94
N ARG A 12 11.75 7.28 -4.01
CA ARG A 12 11.35 7.67 -5.37
C ARG A 12 10.18 6.83 -5.87
N ASN A 13 10.23 5.51 -5.71
CA ASN A 13 9.20 4.60 -6.16
C ASN A 13 7.88 4.82 -5.41
N ILE A 14 7.93 5.05 -4.09
CA ILE A 14 6.76 5.40 -3.29
C ILE A 14 6.16 6.75 -3.71
N ARG A 15 6.99 7.72 -4.12
CA ARG A 15 6.48 9.01 -4.64
C ARG A 15 5.83 8.88 -6.02
N ALA A 16 6.32 7.98 -6.87
CA ALA A 16 5.88 7.85 -8.26
C ALA A 16 4.81 6.77 -8.50
N CYS A 17 4.57 5.85 -7.56
CA CYS A 17 3.65 4.75 -7.78
C CYS A 17 2.19 5.21 -7.92
N SER A 18 1.39 4.47 -8.68
CA SER A 18 -0.06 4.73 -8.79
C SER A 18 -0.82 4.30 -7.54
N LEU A 19 -0.42 3.18 -6.96
CA LEU A 19 -1.04 2.55 -5.79
C LEU A 19 0.08 2.06 -4.86
N PHE A 20 -0.21 2.02 -3.56
CA PHE A 20 0.65 1.43 -2.54
C PHE A 20 -0.08 0.26 -1.88
N LEU A 21 0.49 -0.94 -1.97
CA LEU A 21 -0.12 -2.18 -1.48
C LEU A 21 0.70 -2.72 -0.29
N PRO A 22 0.40 -2.32 0.95
CA PRO A 22 1.06 -2.91 2.10
C PRO A 22 0.56 -4.33 2.31
N VAL A 23 1.49 -5.29 2.33
CA VAL A 23 1.20 -6.70 2.65
C VAL A 23 1.27 -6.90 4.15
N ILE A 24 0.16 -7.29 4.75
CA ILE A 24 -0.03 -7.50 6.17
C ILE A 24 -0.11 -9.00 6.44
N SER A 25 0.80 -9.49 7.26
CA SER A 25 1.02 -10.91 7.55
C SER A 25 1.39 -11.09 9.01
N ALA A 26 1.39 -12.34 9.49
CA ALA A 26 1.87 -12.67 10.83
C ALA A 26 3.33 -12.20 11.01
N ASN A 27 4.16 -12.30 9.96
CA ASN A 27 5.55 -11.84 9.98
C ASN A 27 5.67 -10.32 10.11
N THR A 28 4.87 -9.53 9.38
CA THR A 28 4.91 -8.07 9.51
C THR A 28 4.31 -7.60 10.84
N GLN A 29 3.41 -8.37 11.45
CA GLN A 29 2.92 -8.13 12.81
C GLN A 29 3.98 -8.41 13.88
N ALA A 30 4.59 -9.59 13.87
CA ALA A 30 5.58 -9.97 14.88
C ALA A 30 6.86 -9.10 14.84
N ARG A 31 7.14 -8.46 13.70
CA ARG A 31 8.34 -7.66 13.50
C ARG A 31 8.09 -6.19 13.82
N HIS A 32 8.51 -5.76 15.01
CA HIS A 32 8.31 -4.39 15.49
C HIS A 32 9.26 -3.39 14.80
N GLU A 33 10.43 -3.85 14.35
CA GLU A 33 11.41 -3.05 13.63
C GLU A 33 11.77 -3.69 12.29
N GLY A 34 11.70 -2.90 11.23
CA GLY A 34 12.04 -3.34 9.88
C GLY A 34 11.85 -2.23 8.88
N TYR A 35 12.58 -2.31 7.77
CA TYR A 35 12.60 -1.26 6.75
C TYR A 35 11.21 -0.96 6.17
N PHE A 36 10.34 -1.98 6.04
CA PHE A 36 8.95 -1.82 5.59
C PHE A 36 8.13 -0.85 6.46
N ARG A 37 8.48 -0.66 7.74
CA ARG A 37 7.83 0.32 8.63
C ARG A 37 8.03 1.74 8.10
N LEU A 38 9.24 2.05 7.60
CA LEU A 38 9.55 3.32 6.95
C LEU A 38 8.79 3.47 5.63
N GLU A 39 8.73 2.42 4.82
CA GLU A 39 7.95 2.43 3.57
C GLU A 39 6.48 2.74 3.82
N TRP A 40 5.88 2.10 4.84
CA TRP A 40 4.49 2.33 5.22
C TRP A 40 4.24 3.75 5.73
N ALA A 41 5.15 4.28 6.55
CA ALA A 41 5.09 5.67 7.01
C ALA A 41 5.16 6.65 5.83
N LEU A 42 6.10 6.46 4.89
CA LEU A 42 6.23 7.31 3.71
C LEU A 42 4.99 7.27 2.81
N ALA A 43 4.38 6.09 2.64
CA ALA A 43 3.13 5.96 1.91
C ALA A 43 1.96 6.66 2.61
N ALA A 44 1.86 6.53 3.94
CA ALA A 44 0.86 7.23 4.73
C ALA A 44 1.03 8.76 4.65
N GLU A 45 2.26 9.27 4.70
CA GLU A 45 2.55 10.70 4.51
C GLU A 45 2.16 11.17 3.10
N ARG A 46 2.51 10.42 2.05
CA ARG A 46 2.09 10.77 0.68
C ARG A 46 0.56 10.80 0.54
N ALA A 47 -0.15 9.90 1.21
CA ALA A 47 -1.61 9.84 1.15
C ALA A 47 -2.31 11.08 1.73
N LYS A 48 -1.62 11.91 2.52
CA LYS A 48 -2.15 13.20 3.00
C LYS A 48 -2.28 14.24 1.88
N LEU A 49 -1.54 14.07 0.78
CA LEU A 49 -1.58 14.95 -0.40
C LEU A 49 -2.56 14.44 -1.47
N ILE A 50 -3.28 13.36 -1.21
CA ILE A 50 -4.23 12.74 -2.13
C ILE A 50 -5.62 12.87 -1.52
N ALA A 51 -6.57 13.37 -2.31
CA ALA A 51 -7.96 13.51 -1.85
C ALA A 51 -8.51 12.16 -1.34
N GLU A 52 -9.25 12.19 -0.23
CA GLU A 52 -9.72 10.98 0.47
C GLU A 52 -10.56 10.05 -0.41
N THR A 53 -11.25 10.61 -1.41
CA THR A 53 -12.07 9.88 -2.38
C THR A 53 -11.26 9.13 -3.43
N ILE A 54 -9.95 9.37 -3.53
CA ILE A 54 -9.08 8.73 -4.51
C ILE A 54 -8.35 7.54 -3.87
N PRO A 55 -8.59 6.30 -4.32
CA PRO A 55 -7.89 5.13 -3.81
C PRO A 55 -6.39 5.22 -4.09
N PHE A 56 -5.57 5.07 -3.05
CA PHE A 56 -4.10 5.05 -3.17
C PHE A 56 -3.47 3.92 -2.34
N ILE A 57 -3.81 3.82 -1.06
CA ILE A 57 -3.38 2.73 -0.18
C ILE A 57 -4.41 1.60 -0.25
N LEU A 58 -3.95 0.38 -0.54
CA LEU A 58 -4.77 -0.83 -0.60
C LEU A 58 -4.17 -1.91 0.29
N PRO A 59 -4.55 -1.98 1.58
CA PRO A 59 -4.02 -2.98 2.48
C PRO A 59 -4.44 -4.39 2.07
N ILE A 60 -3.45 -5.28 1.97
CA ILE A 60 -3.63 -6.68 1.60
C ILE A 60 -3.25 -7.54 2.80
N ALA A 61 -4.22 -8.18 3.44
CA ALA A 61 -3.92 -9.13 4.51
C ALA A 61 -3.93 -10.56 3.97
N ILE A 62 -2.80 -11.25 4.16
CA ILE A 62 -2.57 -12.63 3.69
C ILE A 62 -2.68 -13.68 4.79
N ASP A 63 -2.65 -13.23 6.04
CA ASP A 63 -2.82 -14.03 7.26
C ASP A 63 -4.00 -13.50 8.08
N PRO A 64 -4.50 -14.27 9.08
CA PRO A 64 -5.59 -13.85 9.96
C PRO A 64 -5.15 -12.77 10.97
N VAL A 65 -4.85 -11.57 10.46
CA VAL A 65 -4.51 -10.39 11.24
C VAL A 65 -5.74 -9.48 11.32
N GLY A 66 -6.31 -9.33 12.51
CA GLY A 66 -7.41 -8.39 12.76
C GLY A 66 -6.96 -6.94 12.62
N GLU A 67 -7.85 -6.07 12.13
CA GLU A 67 -7.55 -4.63 11.98
C GLU A 67 -7.35 -3.94 13.34
N ALA A 68 -8.08 -4.38 14.38
CA ALA A 68 -7.96 -3.83 15.73
C ALA A 68 -6.57 -4.05 16.36
N ASP A 69 -5.94 -5.17 16.05
CA ASP A 69 -4.64 -5.56 16.62
C ASP A 69 -3.48 -5.25 15.65
N ALA A 70 -3.78 -4.68 14.48
CA ALA A 70 -2.79 -4.51 13.46
C ALA A 70 -1.83 -3.37 13.79
N LEU A 71 -0.55 -3.71 13.89
CA LEU A 71 0.53 -2.73 13.91
C LEU A 71 0.71 -2.16 12.51
N VAL A 72 -0.09 -1.16 12.13
CA VAL A 72 -0.01 -0.46 10.84
C VAL A 72 -0.21 1.05 11.07
N PRO A 73 0.19 1.94 10.14
CA PRO A 73 -0.19 3.34 10.21
C PRO A 73 -1.71 3.51 10.26
N GLU A 74 -2.19 4.51 11.02
CA GLU A 74 -3.63 4.79 11.20
C GLU A 74 -4.38 4.93 9.87
N ARG A 75 -3.75 5.56 8.87
CA ARG A 75 -4.33 5.71 7.53
C ARG A 75 -4.72 4.38 6.88
N PHE A 76 -4.05 3.28 7.23
CA PHE A 76 -4.37 1.96 6.67
C PHE A 76 -5.65 1.40 7.30
N LEU A 77 -5.97 1.76 8.55
CA LEU A 77 -7.19 1.36 9.24
C LEU A 77 -8.43 2.12 8.74
N GLN A 78 -8.24 3.24 8.05
CA GLN A 78 -9.31 4.10 7.52
C GLN A 78 -9.79 3.68 6.12
N VAL A 79 -9.21 2.64 5.53
CA VAL A 79 -9.53 2.19 4.17
C VAL A 79 -9.90 0.71 4.18
N GLN A 80 -10.60 0.26 3.13
CA GLN A 80 -11.02 -1.13 3.03
C GLN A 80 -9.82 -2.06 2.79
N TRP A 81 -9.71 -3.11 3.59
CA TRP A 81 -8.70 -4.16 3.42
C TRP A 81 -9.18 -5.23 2.44
N THR A 82 -8.25 -5.74 1.64
CA THR A 82 -8.48 -6.94 0.83
C THR A 82 -7.86 -8.13 1.55
N ARG A 83 -8.62 -9.22 1.70
CA ARG A 83 -8.14 -10.48 2.27
C ARG A 83 -7.78 -11.40 1.12
N LEU A 84 -6.51 -11.78 1.03
CA LEU A 84 -5.97 -12.74 0.05
C LEU A 84 -5.22 -13.84 0.81
N PRO A 85 -5.92 -14.82 1.43
CA PRO A 85 -5.30 -15.86 2.22
C PRO A 85 -4.15 -16.53 1.48
N ALA A 86 -3.02 -16.73 2.16
CA ALA A 86 -1.79 -17.28 1.57
C ALA A 86 -1.24 -16.50 0.35
N GLY A 87 -1.72 -15.27 0.12
CA GLY A 87 -1.35 -14.45 -1.04
C GLY A 87 -2.05 -14.85 -2.35
N GLU A 88 -3.06 -15.72 -2.30
CA GLU A 88 -3.77 -16.16 -3.50
C GLU A 88 -4.68 -15.05 -4.06
N THR A 89 -4.39 -14.59 -5.27
CA THR A 89 -5.18 -13.55 -5.95
C THR A 89 -6.37 -14.14 -6.69
N THR A 90 -7.51 -13.44 -6.64
CA THR A 90 -8.67 -13.75 -7.50
C THR A 90 -8.60 -12.98 -8.82
N ALA A 91 -9.34 -13.45 -9.84
CA ALA A 91 -9.52 -12.72 -11.08
C ALA A 91 -10.14 -11.33 -10.83
N GLU A 92 -11.17 -11.27 -9.98
CA GLU A 92 -11.82 -10.02 -9.58
C GLU A 92 -10.83 -9.01 -8.98
N PHE A 93 -9.95 -9.47 -8.09
CA PHE A 93 -8.91 -8.63 -7.52
C PHE A 93 -7.99 -8.07 -8.60
N THR A 94 -7.49 -8.93 -9.48
CA THR A 94 -6.60 -8.54 -10.58
C THR A 94 -7.26 -7.51 -11.49
N GLU A 95 -8.51 -7.73 -11.87
CA GLU A 95 -9.28 -6.80 -12.69
C GLU A 95 -9.49 -5.46 -11.98
N ARG A 96 -9.79 -5.46 -10.67
CA ARG A 96 -9.89 -4.24 -9.86
C ARG A 96 -8.58 -3.46 -9.87
N MET A 97 -7.44 -4.13 -9.70
CA MET A 97 -6.13 -3.50 -9.75
C MET A 97 -5.85 -2.85 -11.10
N VAL A 98 -6.15 -3.54 -12.20
CA VAL A 98 -6.00 -3.00 -13.56
C VAL A 98 -6.87 -1.75 -13.77
N ARG A 99 -8.13 -1.78 -13.31
CA ARG A 99 -9.03 -0.62 -13.39
C ARG A 99 -8.48 0.58 -12.61
N LEU A 100 -8.06 0.38 -11.36
CA LEU A 100 -7.52 1.46 -10.52
C LEU A 100 -6.26 2.10 -11.12
N ILE A 101 -5.32 1.29 -11.62
CA ILE A 101 -4.11 1.81 -12.27
C ILE A 101 -4.45 2.61 -13.53
N ARG A 102 -5.42 2.13 -14.33
CA ARG A 102 -5.89 2.85 -15.52
C ARG A 102 -6.49 4.21 -15.16
N ASP A 103 -7.32 4.25 -14.13
CA ASP A 103 -7.98 5.48 -13.70
C ASP A 103 -6.99 6.47 -13.07
N PHE A 104 -5.98 5.99 -12.33
CA PHE A 104 -4.89 6.84 -11.84
C PHE A 104 -4.14 7.51 -13.00
N ARG A 105 -3.71 6.73 -14.00
CA ARG A 105 -3.03 7.25 -15.20
C ARG A 105 -3.89 8.19 -16.04
N LYS A 106 -5.21 8.07 -15.99
CA LYS A 106 -6.11 9.04 -16.63
C LYS A 106 -6.14 10.36 -15.86
N ARG A 107 -6.22 10.34 -14.53
CA ARG A 107 -6.18 11.54 -13.68
C ARG A 107 -4.87 12.31 -13.81
N GLU A 108 -3.73 11.61 -13.84
CA GLU A 108 -2.42 12.26 -14.06
C GLU A 108 -2.33 13.00 -15.41
N ARG A 109 -3.13 12.58 -16.40
CA ARG A 109 -3.21 13.22 -17.72
C ARG A 109 -4.36 14.23 -17.83
N GLY A 110 -5.11 14.50 -16.75
CA GLY A 110 -6.27 15.39 -16.76
C GLY A 110 -7.46 14.88 -17.60
N LEU A 111 -7.59 13.55 -17.76
CA LEU A 111 -8.63 12.91 -18.56
C LEU A 111 -9.84 12.43 -17.73
N LEU A 112 -9.84 12.70 -16.42
CA LEU A 112 -10.88 12.39 -15.44
C LEU A 112 -10.98 13.52 -14.43
#